data_AF-A0A0S7Y501-F1
#
_entry.id   AF-A0A0S7Y501-F1
#
_cell.length_a   1.000
_cell.length_b   1.000
_cell.length_c   1.000
_cell.angle_alpha   90.00
_cell.angle_beta   90.00
_cell.angle_gamma   90.00
#
_symmetry.space_group_name_H-M   'P 1'
#
loop_
_entity.id
_entity.type
_entity.pdbx_description
1 polymer ?
#
loop_
_entity_poly.entity_id
_entity_poly.type
_entity_poly.pdbx_seq_one_letter_code
_entity_poly.pdbx_strand_id
1 'polypeptide(L)' 'MAAKSKSKKYTVADVYQEANKMLKEEMQGLKNRPLTSSEEIKMKELAKVLSKTVLKEMKII' A
#
# COMPACT_ATOMS: atom_id res chain seq x y z
N MET A 1 -22.13 -17.89 20.40
CA MET A 1 -20.98 -17.00 20.70
C MET A 1 -20.98 -15.86 19.68
N ALA A 2 -21.44 -14.67 20.06
CA ALA A 2 -21.44 -13.52 19.16
C ALA A 2 -20.01 -12.96 19.07
N ALA A 3 -19.30 -13.29 17.99
CA ALA A 3 -18.01 -12.67 17.69
C ALA A 3 -18.28 -11.18 17.39
N LYS A 4 -18.03 -10.32 18.38
CA LYS A 4 -17.99 -8.87 18.20
C LYS A 4 -16.98 -8.59 17.08
N SER A 5 -17.48 -8.31 15.88
CA SER A 5 -16.72 -7.70 14.80
C SER A 5 -16.15 -6.40 15.34
N LYS A 6 -14.90 -6.43 15.81
CA LYS A 6 -14.14 -5.22 16.10
C LYS A 6 -13.96 -4.54 14.75
N SER A 7 -14.71 -3.48 14.52
CA SER A 7 -14.50 -2.56 13.40
C SER A 7 -13.05 -2.07 13.47
N LYS A 8 -12.16 -2.72 12.72
CA LYS A 8 -10.78 -2.24 12.55
C LYS A 8 -10.90 -0.88 11.89
N LYS A 9 -10.60 0.18 12.66
CA LYS A 9 -10.42 1.51 12.09
C LYS A 9 -9.11 1.45 11.31
N TYR A 10 -9.20 1.35 9.99
CA TYR A 10 -8.04 1.47 9.13
C TYR A 10 -7.56 2.91 9.16
N THR A 11 -6.30 3.09 9.51
CA THR A 11 -5.64 4.38 9.42
C THR A 11 -5.14 4.60 8.01
N VAL A 12 -4.90 5.87 7.68
CA VAL A 12 -4.22 6.28 6.46
C VAL A 12 -2.87 5.56 6.31
N ALA A 13 -2.14 5.34 7.41
CA ALA A 13 -0.88 4.59 7.43
C ALA A 13 -1.04 3.12 7.00
N ASP A 14 -2.14 2.47 7.39
CA ASP A 14 -2.42 1.08 7.00
C ASP A 14 -2.63 0.97 5.48
N VAL A 15 -3.36 1.94 4.89
CA VAL A 15 -3.56 2.03 3.43
C VAL A 15 -2.23 2.23 2.69
N TYR A 16 -1.35 3.09 3.22
CA TYR A 16 0.00 3.27 2.67
C TYR A 16 0.82 1.98 2.68
N GLN A 17 0.79 1.23 3.79
CA GLN A 17 1.54 -0.01 3.92
C GLN A 17 1.02 -1.11 2.98
N GLU A 18 -0.31 -1.24 2.87
CA GLU A 18 -0.94 -2.24 2.03
C GLU A 18 -0.70 -1.96 0.54
N ALA A 19 -0.83 -0.70 0.12
CA ALA A 19 -0.50 -0.28 -1.24
C ALA A 19 0.97 -0.55 -1.58
N ASN A 20 1.91 -0.26 -0.68
CA ASN A 20 3.33 -0.53 -0.89
C ASN A 20 3.63 -2.04 -0.98
N LYS A 21 2.94 -2.86 -0.18
CA LYS A 21 3.09 -4.32 -0.21
C LYS A 21 2.61 -4.89 -1.55
N MET A 22 1.41 -4.53 -2.00
CA MET A 22 0.86 -4.99 -3.28
C MET A 22 1.77 -4.60 -4.45
N LEU A 23 2.27 -3.36 -4.44
CA LEU A 23 3.22 -2.91 -5.45
C LEU A 23 4.48 -3.76 -5.49
N LYS A 24 5.06 -4.06 -4.32
CA LYS A 24 6.28 -4.84 -4.18
C LYS A 24 6.10 -6.27 -4.69
N GLU A 25 4.97 -6.90 -4.39
CA GLU A 25 4.61 -8.23 -4.87
C GLU A 25 4.47 -8.25 -6.41
N GLU A 26 3.75 -7.29 -6.99
CA GLU A 26 3.59 -7.17 -8.46
C GLU A 26 4.94 -6.96 -9.17
N MET A 27 5.80 -6.06 -8.68
CA MET A 27 7.10 -5.84 -9.32
C MET A 27 8.07 -7.01 -9.16
N GLN A 28 8.01 -7.76 -8.05
CA GLN A 28 8.80 -8.98 -7.89
C GLN A 28 8.31 -10.07 -8.83
N GLY A 29 6.98 -10.25 -8.99
CA GLY A 29 6.38 -11.19 -9.92
C GLY A 29 6.73 -10.90 -11.39
N LEU A 30 6.86 -9.62 -11.76
CA LEU A 30 7.24 -9.21 -13.13
C LEU A 30 8.71 -9.43 -13.47
N LYS A 31 9.62 -9.35 -12.47
CA LYS A 31 11.07 -9.39 -12.73
C LYS A 31 11.76 -10.67 -12.26
N ASN A 32 11.06 -11.56 -11.52
CA ASN A 32 11.61 -12.78 -10.91
C ASN A 32 12.97 -12.57 -10.22
N ARG A 33 13.19 -11.37 -9.68
CA ARG A 33 14.42 -10.99 -8.98
C ARG A 33 14.11 -9.97 -7.89
N PRO A 34 14.95 -9.90 -6.84
CA PRO A 34 14.86 -8.83 -5.86
C PRO A 34 14.98 -7.46 -6.54
N LEU A 35 14.25 -6.49 -5.99
CA LEU A 35 14.34 -5.10 -6.42
C LEU A 35 15.70 -4.53 -6.01
N THR A 36 16.29 -3.74 -6.89
CA THR A 36 17.46 -2.93 -6.53
C THR A 36 17.04 -1.81 -5.58
N SER A 37 17.99 -1.26 -4.81
CA SER A 37 17.71 -0.16 -3.86
C SER A 37 17.06 1.05 -4.53
N SER A 38 17.45 1.39 -5.76
CA SER A 38 16.84 2.47 -6.54
C SER A 38 15.40 2.16 -6.95
N GLU A 39 15.09 0.90 -7.24
CA GLU A 39 13.71 0.47 -7.52
C GLU A 39 12.86 0.53 -6.25
N GLU A 40 13.39 0.10 -5.10
CA GLU A 40 12.66 0.20 -3.82
C GLU A 40 12.32 1.65 -3.43
N ILE A 41 13.23 2.60 -3.67
CA ILE A 41 12.97 4.03 -3.42
C ILE A 41 11.82 4.53 -4.31
N LYS A 42 11.88 4.23 -5.62
CA LYS A 42 10.82 4.63 -6.57
C LYS A 42 9.48 3.99 -6.23
N MET A 43 9.48 2.76 -5.74
CA MET A 43 8.26 2.08 -5.30
C MET A 43 7.64 2.72 -4.06
N LYS A 44 8.47 3.12 -3.08
CA LYS A 44 7.97 3.87 -1.92
C LYS A 44 7.35 5.20 -2.32
N GLU A 45 7.94 5.91 -3.28
CA GLU A 45 7.35 7.14 -3.83
C GLU A 45 6.04 6.86 -4.57
N LEU A 46 6.00 5.84 -5.42
CA LEU A 46 4.80 5.44 -6.15
C LEU A 46 3.67 5.05 -5.20
N ALA A 47 3.99 4.26 -4.16
CA ALA A 47 3.06 3.87 -3.12
C ALA A 47 2.49 5.10 -2.40
N LYS A 48 3.30 6.12 -2.13
CA LYS A 48 2.87 7.39 -1.50
C LYS A 48 1.97 8.23 -2.41
N VAL A 49 2.19 8.19 -3.72
CA VAL A 49 1.32 8.87 -4.70
C VAL A 49 -0.02 8.15 -4.80
N LEU A 50 -0.01 6.83 -4.98
CA LEU A 50 -1.23 6.03 -5.14
C LEU A 50 -2.18 6.15 -3.96
N SER A 51 -1.66 5.96 -2.76
CA SER A 51 -2.39 6.18 -1.51
C SER A 51 -2.92 7.61 -1.37
N LYS A 52 -2.17 8.66 -1.73
CA LYS A 52 -2.74 10.02 -1.77
C LYS A 52 -3.91 10.13 -2.76
N THR A 53 -3.80 9.52 -3.93
CA THR A 53 -4.89 9.48 -4.93
C THR A 53 -6.10 8.74 -4.38
N VAL A 54 -5.92 7.57 -3.77
CA VAL A 54 -6.99 6.78 -3.16
C VAL A 54 -7.66 7.56 -2.03
N LEU A 55 -6.88 8.17 -1.12
CA LEU A 55 -7.44 8.96 -0.02
C LEU A 55 -8.22 10.18 -0.52
N LYS A 56 -7.78 10.81 -1.61
CA LYS A 56 -8.49 11.90 -2.28
C LYS A 56 -9.79 11.42 -2.93
N GLU A 57 -9.78 10.28 -3.62
CA GLU A 57 -10.99 9.68 -4.19
C GLU A 57 -12.00 9.28 -3.11
N MET A 58 -11.51 8.79 -1.97
CA MET A 58 -12.32 8.46 -0.79
C MET A 58 -12.77 9.71 0.00
N LYS A 59 -12.38 10.92 -0.41
CA LYS A 59 -12.68 12.20 0.25
C LYS A 59 -12.24 12.23 1.73
N ILE A 60 -11.15 11.54 2.05
CA ILE A 60 -10.57 11.50 3.40
C ILE A 60 -9.64 12.71 3.62
N ILE A 61 -9.06 13.24 2.54
CA ILE A 61 -8.20 14.43 2.48
C ILE A 61 -8.59 15.34 1.31
#